data_AF-A0A7V7JKV7-F1
#
_entry.id   AF-A0A7V7JKV7-F1
#
_cell.length_a   1.000
_cell.length_b   1.000
_cell.length_c   1.000
_cell.angle_alpha   90.00
_cell.angle_beta   90.00
_cell.angle_gamma   90.00
#
_symmetry.space_group_name_H-M   'P 1'
#
loop_
_entity.id
_entity.type
_entity.pdbx_description
1 polymer ?
#
loop_
_entity_poly.entity_id
_entity_poly.type
_entity_poly.pdbx_seq_one_letter_code
_entity_poly.pdbx_strand_id
1 'polypeptide(L)'
;MASVSVEEVMAAVEKLRRDMQGEIATLKAALAAVKGARPAAAASAPVAAASAIEVSPEVVAILAASITAFLGKKVRIRSAKMLQTPYEIVNPWAQRGRVFIHASRNLPRRR
;
A
#
# COMPACT_ATOMS: atom_id res chain seq x y z
N MET A 1 -43.76 -1.54 -29.56
CA MET A 1 -42.60 -2.12 -28.87
C MET A 1 -41.53 -2.33 -29.93
N ALA A 2 -40.47 -1.51 -29.93
CA ALA A 2 -39.39 -1.66 -30.90
C ALA A 2 -38.58 -2.91 -30.53
N SER A 3 -38.65 -3.95 -31.37
CA SER A 3 -37.81 -5.13 -31.23
C SER A 3 -36.38 -4.75 -31.60
N VAL A 4 -35.52 -4.60 -30.60
CA VAL A 4 -34.08 -4.42 -30.83
C VAL A 4 -33.57 -5.64 -31.58
N SER A 5 -33.00 -5.43 -32.76
CA SER A 5 -32.49 -6.52 -33.59
C SER A 5 -31.18 -7.07 -33.00
N VAL A 6 -30.93 -8.37 -33.18
CA VAL A 6 -29.68 -9.01 -32.74
C VAL A 6 -28.46 -8.34 -33.38
N GLU A 7 -28.63 -7.81 -34.60
CA GLU A 7 -27.60 -7.08 -35.34
C GLU A 7 -27.23 -5.75 -34.65
N GLU A 8 -28.20 -5.01 -34.13
CA GLU A 8 -27.96 -3.78 -33.36
C GLU A 8 -27.19 -4.04 -32.06
N VAL A 9 -27.52 -5.14 -31.38
CA VAL A 9 -26.83 -5.55 -30.15
C VAL A 9 -25.38 -5.92 -30.44
N MET A 10 -25.14 -6.69 -31.51
CA MET A 10 -23.77 -7.07 -31.90
C MET A 10 -22.94 -5.85 -32.33
N ALA A 11 -23.53 -4.92 -33.09
CA ALA A 11 -22.88 -3.67 -33.45
C ALA A 11 -22.54 -2.80 -32.22
N ALA A 12 -23.43 -2.77 -31.22
CA ALA A 12 -23.19 -2.06 -29.96
C ALA A 12 -22.07 -2.71 -29.13
N VAL A 13 -21.99 -4.04 -29.08
CA VAL A 13 -20.92 -4.77 -28.38
C VAL A 13 -19.56 -4.54 -29.05
N GLU A 14 -19.51 -4.53 -30.38
CA GLU A 14 -18.28 -4.24 -31.13
C GLU A 14 -17.81 -2.80 -30.95
N LYS A 15 -18.75 -1.85 -30.85
CA LYS A 15 -18.43 -0.46 -30.50
C LYS A 15 -17.86 -0.36 -29.10
N LEU A 16 -18.53 -0.94 -28.10
CA LEU A 16 -18.08 -0.95 -26.71
C LEU A 16 -16.69 -1.60 -26.57
N ARG A 17 -16.45 -2.71 -27.27
CA ARG A 17 -15.14 -3.38 -27.28
C ARG A 17 -14.04 -2.46 -27.82
N ARG A 18 -14.31 -1.70 -28.89
CA ARG A 18 -13.34 -0.75 -29.46
C ARG A 18 -13.05 0.39 -28.50
N ASP A 19 -14.08 0.94 -27.87
CA ASP A 19 -13.95 2.03 -26.89
C ASP A 19 -13.09 1.57 -25.70
N MET A 20 -13.39 0.39 -25.13
CA MET A 20 -12.59 -0.20 -24.04
C MET A 20 -11.13 -0.48 -24.44
N GLN A 21 -10.89 -0.93 -25.67
CA GLN A 21 -9.53 -1.13 -26.17
C GLN A 21 -8.75 0.17 -26.28
N GLY A 22 -9.43 1.27 -26.66
CA GLY A 22 -8.87 2.61 -26.67
C GLY A 22 -8.47 3.08 -25.27
N GLU A 23 -9.35 2.93 -24.29
CA GLU A 23 -9.07 3.28 -22.88
C GLU A 23 -7.93 2.45 -22.29
N ILE A 24 -7.86 1.16 -22.61
CA ILE A 24 -6.75 0.32 -22.16
C ILE A 24 -5.42 0.80 -22.77
N ALA A 25 -5.41 1.24 -24.03
CA ALA A 25 -4.22 1.76 -24.68
C ALA A 25 -3.74 3.09 -24.04
N THR A 26 -4.66 4.01 -23.75
CA THR A 26 -4.34 5.29 -23.11
C THR A 26 -3.82 5.08 -21.68
N LEU A 27 -4.46 4.20 -20.91
CA LEU A 27 -4.01 3.85 -19.55
C LEU A 27 -2.65 3.15 -19.55
N LYS A 28 -2.39 2.25 -20.51
CA LYS A 28 -1.07 1.63 -20.68
C LYS A 28 0.01 2.66 -21.00
N ALA A 29 -0.28 3.64 -21.86
CA ALA A 29 0.65 4.72 -22.19
C ALA A 29 0.93 5.61 -20.96
N ALA A 30 -0.10 5.98 -20.20
CA ALA A 30 0.06 6.73 -18.95
C ALA A 30 0.89 5.96 -17.90
N LEU A 31 0.64 4.64 -17.77
CA LEU A 31 1.42 3.79 -16.87
C LEU A 31 2.89 3.69 -17.30
N ALA A 32 3.16 3.63 -18.60
CA ALA A 32 4.52 3.62 -19.14
C ALA A 32 5.23 4.96 -18.86
N ALA A 33 4.53 6.10 -18.99
CA ALA A 33 5.08 7.41 -18.66
C ALA A 33 5.42 7.55 -17.16
N VAL A 34 4.54 7.07 -16.27
CA VAL A 34 4.78 7.08 -14.82
C VAL A 34 5.92 6.13 -14.41
N LYS A 35 6.00 4.95 -15.02
CA LYS A 35 7.11 4.01 -14.77
C LYS A 35 8.44 4.48 -15.36
N GLY A 36 8.40 5.19 -16.50
CA GLY A 36 9.57 5.78 -17.15
C GLY A 36 10.10 7.03 -16.44
N ALA A 37 9.22 7.78 -15.76
CA ALA A 37 9.57 8.87 -14.86
C ALA A 37 10.14 8.33 -13.52
N ARG A 38 11.22 7.56 -13.60
CA ARG A 38 12.14 7.40 -12.47
C ARG A 38 12.83 8.76 -12.29
N PRO A 39 12.71 9.45 -11.14
CA PRO A 39 13.40 10.71 -10.95
C PRO A 39 14.90 10.42 -10.90
N ALA A 40 15.58 10.72 -12.00
CA ALA A 40 17.02 10.89 -12.03
C ALA A 40 17.32 12.32 -11.57
N ALA A 41 18.28 12.43 -10.66
CA ALA A 41 18.93 13.63 -10.15
C ALA A 41 18.20 14.43 -9.04
N ALA A 42 18.48 14.01 -7.80
CA ALA A 42 19.13 14.91 -6.86
C ALA A 42 20.36 14.17 -6.29
N ALA A 43 21.51 14.38 -6.91
CA ALA A 43 22.79 14.02 -6.32
C ALA A 43 23.15 15.09 -5.28
N SER A 44 23.01 14.73 -4.01
CA SER A 44 23.61 15.46 -2.89
C SER A 44 24.23 14.45 -1.93
N ALA A 45 25.54 14.31 -2.05
CA ALA A 45 26.50 13.73 -1.10
C ALA A 45 26.37 12.23 -0.73
N PRO A 46 27.50 11.54 -0.47
CA PRO A 46 27.46 10.27 0.22
C PRO A 46 27.02 10.59 1.65
N VAL A 47 25.77 10.29 1.99
CA VAL A 47 25.38 10.15 3.39
C VAL A 47 26.16 8.95 3.89
N ALA A 48 27.30 9.28 4.51
CA ALA A 48 28.10 8.40 5.32
C ALA A 48 27.17 7.46 6.08
N ALA A 49 27.45 6.16 5.94
CA ALA A 49 26.95 5.06 6.75
C ALA A 49 25.70 5.45 7.55
N ALA A 50 24.52 5.16 6.98
CA ALA A 50 23.31 5.02 7.79
C ALA A 50 23.65 4.03 8.89
N SER A 51 24.10 4.56 10.01
CA SER A 51 24.34 3.83 11.22
C SER A 51 23.06 3.06 11.45
N ALA A 52 23.21 1.76 11.69
CA ALA A 52 22.18 1.03 12.38
C ALA A 52 21.71 1.95 13.51
N ILE A 53 20.50 2.48 13.39
CA ILE A 53 19.86 3.19 14.50
C ILE A 53 19.61 2.07 15.49
N GLU A 54 20.62 1.80 16.30
CA GLU A 54 20.56 0.83 17.37
C GLU A 54 19.39 1.26 18.24
N VAL A 55 18.49 0.31 18.51
CA VAL A 55 17.36 0.57 19.39
C VAL A 55 17.96 0.98 20.74
N SER A 56 17.72 2.22 21.16
CA SER A 56 18.28 2.74 22.42
C SER A 56 17.99 1.74 23.56
N PRO A 57 18.97 1.47 24.43
CA PRO A 57 18.79 0.54 25.55
C PRO A 57 17.61 0.93 26.44
N GLU A 58 17.28 2.22 26.54
CA GLU A 58 16.11 2.74 27.25
C GLU A 58 14.81 2.20 26.65
N VAL A 59 14.70 2.20 25.31
CA VAL A 59 13.52 1.69 24.59
C VAL A 59 13.37 0.19 24.81
N VAL A 60 14.49 -0.55 24.78
CA VAL A 60 14.49 -2.00 25.06
C VAL A 60 14.04 -2.29 26.50
N ALA A 61 14.48 -1.47 27.47
CA ALA A 61 14.07 -1.63 28.87
C ALA A 61 12.58 -1.34 29.08
N ILE A 62 12.06 -0.28 28.47
CA ILE A 62 10.63 0.05 28.50
C ILE A 62 9.81 -1.08 27.85
N LEU A 63 10.24 -1.57 26.68
CA LEU A 63 9.60 -2.71 26.01
C LEU A 63 9.59 -3.94 26.89
N ALA A 64 10.72 -4.28 27.51
CA ALA A 64 10.80 -5.42 28.42
C ALA A 64 9.82 -5.24 29.59
N ALA A 65 9.81 -4.08 30.26
CA ALA A 65 8.90 -3.78 31.36
C ALA A 65 7.42 -3.92 30.93
N SER A 66 7.03 -3.33 29.80
CA SER A 66 5.67 -3.42 29.28
C SER A 66 5.27 -4.86 28.95
N ILE A 67 6.16 -5.62 28.30
CA ILE A 67 5.89 -7.04 27.97
C ILE A 67 5.77 -7.87 29.25
N THR A 68 6.62 -7.63 30.25
CA THR A 68 6.53 -8.34 31.53
C THR A 68 5.27 -8.00 32.30
N ALA A 69 4.81 -6.74 32.26
CA ALA A 69 3.55 -6.32 32.86
C ALA A 69 2.34 -6.96 32.16
N PHE A 70 2.37 -7.04 30.82
CA PHE A 70 1.30 -7.64 30.04
C PHE A 70 1.20 -9.17 30.21
N LEU A 71 2.33 -9.87 30.21
CA LEU A 71 2.38 -11.33 30.31
C LEU A 71 2.43 -11.86 31.75
N GLY A 72 2.73 -11.00 32.73
CA GLY A 72 2.96 -11.38 34.13
C GLY A 72 4.20 -12.25 34.36
N LYS A 73 5.08 -12.36 33.37
CA LYS A 73 6.27 -13.24 33.38
C LYS A 73 7.51 -12.45 32.97
N LYS A 74 8.67 -12.77 33.55
CA LYS A 74 9.95 -12.14 33.18
C LYS A 74 10.35 -12.52 31.75
N VAL A 75 10.59 -11.53 30.90
CA VAL A 75 10.94 -11.70 29.48
C VAL A 75 12.32 -11.11 29.20
N ARG A 76 13.15 -11.85 28.46
CA ARG A 76 14.47 -11.41 27.99
C ARG A 76 14.41 -11.19 26.48
N ILE A 77 14.65 -9.95 26.06
CA ILE A 77 14.72 -9.58 24.63
C ILE A 77 16.09 -10.04 24.10
N ARG A 78 16.11 -10.94 23.10
CA ARG A 78 17.36 -11.44 22.49
C ARG A 78 17.88 -10.57 21.36
N SER A 79 16.98 -10.00 20.57
CA SER A 79 17.32 -9.12 19.45
C SER A 79 16.18 -8.15 19.22
N ALA A 80 16.50 -6.86 19.11
CA ALA A 80 15.60 -5.83 18.64
C ALA A 80 16.22 -5.21 17.39
N LYS A 81 15.49 -5.26 16.26
CA LYS A 81 15.93 -4.64 15.01
C LYS A 81 14.90 -3.61 14.62
N MET A 82 15.32 -2.35 14.48
CA MET A 82 14.49 -1.33 13.88
C MET A 82 14.32 -1.67 12.39
N LEU A 83 13.10 -1.98 11.99
CA LEU A 83 12.78 -2.16 10.58
C LEU A 83 12.69 -0.78 9.94
N GLN A 84 13.74 -0.37 9.24
CA GLN A 84 13.65 0.77 8.33
C GLN A 84 12.68 0.37 7.21
N THR A 85 11.45 0.87 7.29
CA THR A 85 10.49 0.68 6.22
C THR A 85 10.96 1.49 5.01
N PRO A 86 11.18 0.87 3.84
CA PRO A 86 11.55 1.59 2.61
C PRO A 86 10.46 2.55 2.12
N TYR A 87 9.29 2.53 2.77
CA TYR A 87 8.12 3.27 2.37
C TYR A 87 8.10 4.64 3.03
N GLU A 88 8.99 5.53 2.59
CA GLU A 88 8.95 6.95 2.96
C GLU A 88 7.61 7.61 2.55
N ILE A 89 6.91 7.01 1.57
CA ILE A 89 5.65 7.51 1.01
C ILE A 89 4.42 6.83 1.64
N VAL A 90 4.48 5.55 2.05
CA VAL A 90 3.28 4.83 2.54
C VAL A 90 3.56 3.75 3.59
N ASN A 91 3.27 4.04 4.86
CA ASN A 91 3.36 3.05 5.94
C ASN A 91 2.30 1.93 5.77
N PRO A 92 2.69 0.65 5.64
CA PRO A 92 1.76 -0.47 5.41
C PRO A 92 0.80 -0.72 6.59
N TRP A 93 1.21 -0.42 7.83
CA TRP A 93 0.31 -0.47 8.98
C TRP A 93 -0.77 0.61 8.91
N ALA A 94 -0.40 1.81 8.43
CA ALA A 94 -1.36 2.89 8.21
C ALA A 94 -2.36 2.54 7.10
N GLN A 95 -1.92 1.89 6.01
CA GLN A 95 -2.84 1.38 4.98
C GLN A 95 -3.81 0.35 5.53
N ARG A 96 -3.31 -0.65 6.27
CA ARG A 96 -4.15 -1.70 6.84
C ARG A 96 -5.18 -1.14 7.84
N GLY A 97 -4.78 -0.16 8.66
CA GLY A 97 -5.69 0.54 9.56
C GLY A 97 -6.79 1.29 8.82
N ARG A 98 -6.46 2.04 7.76
CA ARG A 98 -7.46 2.74 6.93
C ARG A 98 -8.46 1.78 6.30
N VAL A 99 -7.98 0.68 5.71
CA VAL A 99 -8.86 -0.35 5.12
C VAL A 99 -9.79 -0.93 6.17
N PHE A 100 -9.31 -1.24 7.38
CA PHE A 100 -10.14 -1.79 8.45
C PHE A 100 -11.23 -0.80 8.89
N ILE A 101 -10.90 0.49 9.04
CA ILE A 101 -11.86 1.53 9.40
C ILE A 101 -12.91 1.75 8.30
N HIS A 102 -12.51 1.76 7.03
CA HIS A 102 -13.45 1.89 5.92
C HIS A 102 -14.33 0.64 5.78
N ALA A 103 -13.76 -0.55 5.96
CA ALA A 103 -14.48 -1.81 5.91
C ALA A 103 -15.51 -1.93 7.04
N SER A 104 -15.18 -1.52 8.27
CA SER A 104 -16.10 -1.61 9.41
C SER A 104 -17.38 -0.80 9.19
N ARG A 105 -17.28 0.31 8.47
CA ARG A 105 -18.41 1.19 8.14
C ARG A 105 -19.25 0.68 6.96
N ASN A 106 -18.68 -0.23 6.16
CA ASN A 106 -19.35 -0.91 5.06
C ASN A 106 -19.91 -2.28 5.45
N LEU A 107 -19.84 -2.70 6.72
CA LEU A 107 -20.59 -3.88 7.14
C LEU A 107 -22.08 -3.59 6.95
N PRO A 108 -22.82 -4.40 6.17
CA PRO A 108 -24.25 -4.24 6.05
C PRO A 108 -24.84 -4.37 7.46
N ARG A 109 -25.46 -3.29 7.95
CA ARG A 109 -26.28 -3.33 9.16
C ARG A 109 -27.42 -4.29 8.88
N ARG A 110 -27.21 -5.55 9.25
CA ARG A 110 -28.19 -6.63 9.14
C ARG A 110 -29.41 -6.22 9.97
N ARG A 111 -30.50 -5.88 9.26
CA ARG A 111 -31.85 -5.78 9.82
C ARG A 111 -32.50 -7.15 9.80
#